data_AF-A0A7Y2JCQ9-F1
#
_entry.id   AF-A0A7Y2JCQ9-F1
#
_cell.length_a   1.000
_cell.length_b   1.000
_cell.length_c   1.000
_cell.angle_alpha   90.00
_cell.angle_beta   90.00
_cell.angle_gamma   90.00
#
_symmetry.space_group_name_H-M   'P 1'
#
loop_
_entity.id
_entity.type
_entity.pdbx_description
1 polymer ?
#
loop_
_entity_poly.entity_id
_entity_poly.type
_entity_poly.pdbx_seq_one_letter_code
_entity_poly.pdbx_strand_id
1 'polypeptide(L)'
;MEVSINKRIQESAEKTARAIRALLESRNILSMNFISSPGSGKTTLIEKIIEAFEGQRRVAVIEGDIETDIDSERIRKYGIPVCQINTRSSCHIQPFQLLKALETMDLDAVDILVVENVGNLVCPAEVPLGENIRVVLLSVT
;
A
#
# COMPACT_ATOMS: atom_id res chain seq x y z
N MET A 1 -23.33 19.47 -20.41
CA MET A 1 -23.90 18.96 -19.14
C MET A 1 -23.04 17.78 -18.73
N GLU A 2 -21.90 18.06 -18.09
CA GLU A 2 -20.96 17.02 -17.63
C GLU A 2 -21.46 16.42 -16.33
N VAL A 3 -21.52 15.10 -16.30
CA VAL A 3 -22.21 14.36 -15.24
C VAL A 3 -21.31 14.24 -14.01
N SER A 4 -21.89 14.53 -12.85
CA SER A 4 -21.35 14.52 -11.48
C SER A 4 -20.90 13.14 -10.93
N ILE A 5 -20.44 12.23 -11.77
CA ILE A 5 -20.08 10.85 -11.39
C ILE A 5 -18.68 10.79 -10.77
N ASN A 6 -17.71 11.49 -11.35
CA ASN A 6 -16.32 11.49 -10.86
C ASN A 6 -16.23 11.95 -9.40
N LYS A 7 -17.05 12.95 -9.04
CA LYS A 7 -17.11 13.47 -7.67
C LYS A 7 -17.55 12.41 -6.65
N ARG A 8 -18.55 11.59 -6.99
CA ARG A 8 -19.04 10.52 -6.10
C ARG A 8 -18.02 9.40 -5.89
N ILE A 9 -17.24 9.08 -6.91
CA ILE A 9 -16.17 8.06 -6.82
C ILE A 9 -15.06 8.55 -5.88
N GLN A 10 -14.63 9.80 -6.05
CA GLN A 10 -13.63 10.41 -5.17
C GLN A 10 -14.12 10.51 -3.72
N GLU A 11 -15.36 10.96 -3.50
CA GLU A 11 -15.96 11.03 -2.15
C GLU A 11 -16.01 9.66 -1.47
N SER A 12 -16.31 8.60 -2.24
CA SER A 12 -16.30 7.21 -1.75
C SER A 12 -14.90 6.73 -1.39
N ALA A 13 -13.90 7.01 -2.24
CA ALA A 13 -12.51 6.68 -2.00
C ALA A 13 -11.99 7.37 -0.73
N GLU A 14 -12.24 8.67 -0.58
CA GLU A 14 -11.85 9.42 0.61
C GLU A 14 -12.53 8.91 1.88
N LYS A 15 -13.82 8.58 1.81
CA LYS A 15 -14.54 8.01 2.96
C LYS A 15 -13.89 6.71 3.42
N THR A 16 -13.50 5.87 2.47
CA THR A 16 -12.82 4.61 2.74
C THR A 16 -11.42 4.84 3.30
N ALA A 17 -10.65 5.76 2.72
CA ALA A 17 -9.33 6.16 3.22
C ALA A 17 -9.39 6.68 4.67
N ARG A 18 -10.41 7.48 5.01
CA ARG A 18 -10.63 7.93 6.40
C ARG A 18 -10.92 6.77 7.35
N ALA A 19 -11.68 5.77 6.92
CA ALA A 19 -11.95 4.57 7.71
C ALA A 19 -10.68 3.73 7.93
N ILE A 20 -9.86 3.55 6.89
CA ILE A 20 -8.56 2.86 6.98
C ILE A 20 -7.64 3.59 7.96
N ARG A 21 -7.53 4.92 7.82
CA ARG A 21 -6.73 5.73 8.74
C ARG A 21 -7.17 5.56 10.19
N ALA A 22 -8.48 5.67 10.46
CA ALA A 22 -9.02 5.49 11.82
C ALA A 22 -8.76 4.08 12.37
N LEU A 23 -8.88 3.05 11.53
CA LEU A 23 -8.55 1.67 11.89
C LEU A 23 -7.09 1.53 12.31
N LEU A 24 -6.16 1.99 11.47
CA LEU A 24 -4.72 1.88 11.71
C LEU A 24 -4.28 2.72 12.92
N GLU A 25 -4.81 3.94 13.06
CA GLU A 25 -4.56 4.80 14.22
C GLU A 25 -5.08 4.17 15.52
N SER A 26 -6.27 3.55 15.52
CA SER A 26 -6.81 2.86 16.70
C SER A 26 -5.96 1.68 17.18
N ARG A 27 -5.11 1.13 16.29
CA ARG A 27 -4.17 0.03 16.58
C ARG A 27 -2.73 0.51 16.75
N ASN A 28 -2.48 1.82 16.69
CA ASN A 28 -1.13 2.42 16.71
C ASN A 28 -0.20 1.91 15.60
N ILE A 29 -0.74 1.59 14.41
CA ILE A 29 0.03 1.12 13.26
C ILE A 29 0.51 2.32 12.44
N LEU A 30 1.82 2.43 12.24
CA LEU A 30 2.39 3.39 11.30
C LEU A 30 2.28 2.84 9.88
N SER A 31 1.58 3.55 9.01
CA SER A 31 1.38 3.14 7.62
C SER A 31 2.10 4.03 6.61
N MET A 32 2.76 3.40 5.65
CA MET A 32 3.53 4.06 4.60
C MET A 32 3.10 3.56 3.22
N ASN A 33 2.73 4.46 2.30
CA ASN A 33 2.36 4.15 0.92
C ASN A 33 3.48 4.57 -0.03
N PHE A 34 4.11 3.61 -0.69
CA PHE A 34 5.20 3.81 -1.64
C PHE A 34 4.67 3.86 -3.06
N ILE A 35 4.88 4.99 -3.75
CA ILE A 35 4.52 5.20 -5.15
C ILE A 35 5.77 5.52 -5.97
N SER A 36 5.86 5.00 -7.20
CA SER A 36 7.01 5.19 -8.08
C SER A 36 6.67 4.85 -9.53
N SER A 37 7.61 5.09 -10.46
CA SER A 37 7.58 4.42 -11.77
C SER A 37 7.92 2.93 -11.62
N PRO A 38 7.56 2.07 -12.59
CA PRO A 38 8.07 0.70 -12.64
C PRO A 38 9.60 0.68 -12.60
N GLY A 39 10.18 -0.31 -11.92
CA GLY A 39 11.64 -0.48 -11.87
C GLY A 39 12.42 0.57 -11.06
N SER A 40 11.76 1.49 -10.34
CA SER A 40 12.45 2.51 -9.53
C SER A 40 13.07 1.99 -8.23
N GLY A 41 13.01 0.67 -7.96
CA GLY A 41 13.62 0.05 -6.79
C GLY A 41 12.77 0.07 -5.51
N LYS A 42 11.44 0.19 -5.60
CA LYS A 42 10.54 0.16 -4.43
C LYS A 42 10.73 -1.08 -3.59
N THR A 43 10.62 -2.26 -4.19
CA THR A 43 10.77 -3.54 -3.50
C THR A 43 12.12 -3.63 -2.81
N THR A 44 13.21 -3.22 -3.46
CA THR A 44 14.55 -3.21 -2.85
C THR A 44 14.66 -2.28 -1.65
N LEU A 45 14.02 -1.11 -1.70
CA LEU A 45 13.96 -0.21 -0.55
C LEU A 45 13.13 -0.83 0.60
N ILE A 46 12.02 -1.49 0.28
CA ILE A 46 11.15 -2.14 1.25
C ILE A 46 11.86 -3.32 1.92
N GLU A 47 12.57 -4.15 1.16
CA GLU A 47 13.47 -5.20 1.68
C GLU A 47 14.44 -4.62 2.72
N LYS A 48 15.07 -3.46 2.43
CA LYS A 48 15.98 -2.79 3.38
C LYS A 48 15.29 -2.20 4.60
N ILE A 49 14.04 -1.73 4.46
CA ILE A 49 13.22 -1.27 5.59
C ILE A 49 12.91 -2.44 6.52
N ILE A 50 12.52 -3.60 5.96
CA ILE A 50 12.22 -4.80 6.75
C ILE A 50 13.46 -5.24 7.54
N GLU A 51 14.62 -5.34 6.88
CA GLU A 51 15.90 -5.68 7.54
C GLU A 51 16.25 -4.68 8.65
N ALA A 52 16.08 -3.38 8.42
CA ALA A 52 16.41 -2.35 9.41
C ALA A 52 15.54 -2.41 10.68
N PHE A 53 14.32 -2.94 10.57
CA PHE A 53 13.37 -3.08 11.69
C PHE A 53 13.33 -4.49 12.29
N GLU A 54 14.10 -5.43 11.76
CA GLU A 54 14.16 -6.81 12.26
C GLU A 54 14.48 -6.84 13.76
N GLY A 55 13.68 -7.59 14.52
CA GLY A 55 13.79 -7.68 15.98
C GLY A 55 13.36 -6.43 16.78
N GLN A 56 13.02 -5.33 16.11
CA GLN A 56 12.65 -4.07 16.76
C GLN A 56 11.16 -3.73 16.59
N ARG A 57 10.60 -3.99 15.40
CA ARG A 57 9.20 -3.69 15.05
C ARG A 57 8.62 -4.79 14.17
N ARG A 58 7.33 -5.05 14.32
CA ARG A 58 6.60 -6.03 13.50
C ARG A 58 6.13 -5.35 12.22
N VAL A 59 6.82 -5.62 11.12
CA VAL A 59 6.51 -5.07 9.79
C VAL A 59 5.57 -6.02 9.05
N ALA A 60 4.56 -5.48 8.39
CA ALA A 60 3.75 -6.19 7.41
C ALA A 60 3.72 -5.43 6.09
N VAL A 61 3.58 -6.16 4.98
CA VAL A 61 3.57 -5.59 3.64
C VAL A 61 2.27 -5.91 2.90
N ILE A 62 1.70 -4.88 2.28
CA ILE A 62 0.71 -5.00 1.22
C ILE A 62 1.45 -4.74 -0.09
N GLU A 63 1.40 -5.68 -1.01
CA GLU A 63 1.99 -5.55 -2.34
C GLU A 63 0.85 -5.46 -3.37
N GLY A 64 0.93 -4.47 -4.25
CA GLY A 64 -0.07 -4.21 -5.28
C GLY A 64 0.54 -4.22 -6.66
N ASP A 65 0.25 -5.28 -7.42
CA ASP A 65 0.64 -5.44 -8.82
C ASP A 65 -0.60 -5.68 -9.71
N ILE A 66 -0.41 -5.56 -11.02
CA ILE A 66 -1.45 -5.80 -12.02
C ILE A 66 -1.75 -7.29 -12.14
N GLU A 67 -0.71 -8.13 -12.14
CA GLU A 67 -0.89 -9.55 -12.45
C GLU A 67 0.06 -10.48 -11.70
N THR A 68 1.30 -10.06 -11.45
CA THR A 68 2.33 -10.94 -10.92
C THR A 68 2.38 -10.92 -9.40
N ASP A 69 3.03 -11.92 -8.81
CA ASP A 69 3.28 -12.04 -7.37
C ASP A 69 4.78 -12.03 -7.02
N ILE A 70 5.63 -11.68 -8.00
CA ILE A 70 7.09 -11.73 -7.92
C ILE A 70 7.62 -10.95 -6.71
N ASP A 71 7.14 -9.72 -6.51
CA ASP A 71 7.60 -8.88 -5.41
C ASP A 71 7.07 -9.40 -4.06
N SER A 72 5.82 -9.87 -4.02
CA SER A 72 5.28 -10.55 -2.85
C SER A 72 6.10 -11.79 -2.45
N GLU A 73 6.55 -12.62 -3.40
CA GLU A 73 7.38 -13.79 -3.15
C GLU A 73 8.77 -13.43 -2.62
N ARG A 74 9.36 -12.35 -3.15
CA ARG A 74 10.63 -11.82 -2.64
C ARG A 74 10.52 -11.40 -1.18
N ILE A 75 9.46 -10.67 -0.83
CA ILE A 75 9.24 -10.15 0.51
C ILE A 75 8.89 -11.28 1.49
N ARG A 76 8.15 -12.31 1.07
CA ARG A 76 7.82 -13.49 1.91
C ARG A 76 9.07 -14.20 2.46
N LYS A 77 10.23 -14.10 1.78
CA LYS A 77 11.50 -14.70 2.24
C LYS A 77 11.98 -14.13 3.58
N TYR A 78 11.51 -12.96 3.97
CA TYR A 78 11.81 -12.33 5.26
C TYR A 78 10.94 -12.85 6.42
N GLY A 79 10.01 -13.78 6.15
CA GLY A 79 9.18 -14.39 7.20
C GLY A 79 8.15 -13.45 7.83
N ILE A 80 7.85 -12.32 7.19
CA ILE A 80 6.86 -11.34 7.65
C ILE A 80 5.49 -11.56 6.99
N PRO A 81 4.39 -11.01 7.56
CA PRO A 81 3.10 -11.00 6.90
C PRO A 81 3.13 -10.21 5.59
N VAL A 82 2.75 -10.85 4.49
CA VAL A 82 2.63 -10.24 3.16
C VAL A 82 1.26 -10.57 2.56
N CYS A 83 0.53 -9.55 2.13
CA CYS A 83 -0.74 -9.70 1.44
C CYS A 83 -0.65 -9.10 0.03
N GLN A 84 -0.99 -9.91 -0.97
CA GLN A 84 -0.99 -9.51 -2.37
C GLN A 84 -2.35 -8.98 -2.78
N ILE A 85 -2.37 -7.79 -3.39
CA ILE A 85 -3.53 -7.22 -4.05
C ILE A 85 -3.28 -7.25 -5.56
N ASN A 86 -3.88 -8.21 -6.23
CA ASN A 86 -3.95 -8.19 -7.69
C ASN A 86 -4.99 -7.14 -8.12
N THR A 87 -4.48 -6.04 -8.69
CA THR A 87 -5.26 -4.87 -9.11
C THR A 87 -5.97 -5.08 -10.45
N ARG A 88 -5.68 -6.19 -11.15
CA ARG A 88 -6.19 -6.53 -12.48
C ARG A 88 -5.92 -5.39 -13.46
N SER A 89 -6.94 -4.69 -13.93
CA SER A 89 -6.81 -3.60 -14.89
C SER A 89 -6.59 -2.22 -14.24
N SER A 90 -6.55 -2.12 -12.90
CA SER A 90 -6.36 -0.83 -12.22
C SER A 90 -4.88 -0.47 -12.14
N CYS A 91 -4.53 0.77 -12.53
CA CYS A 91 -3.18 1.32 -12.45
C CYS A 91 -2.72 1.71 -11.02
N HIS A 92 -3.49 1.39 -9.99
CA HIS A 92 -3.24 1.70 -8.59
C HIS A 92 -4.12 0.86 -7.66
N ILE A 93 -3.72 0.75 -6.40
CA ILE A 93 -4.55 0.15 -5.35
C ILE A 93 -5.71 1.08 -5.03
N GLN A 94 -6.94 0.54 -4.99
CA GLN A 94 -8.11 1.26 -4.51
C GLN A 94 -8.25 1.13 -2.98
N PRO A 95 -8.76 2.15 -2.27
CA PRO A 95 -8.95 2.08 -0.82
C PRO A 95 -9.78 0.86 -0.37
N PHE A 96 -10.84 0.51 -1.10
CA PHE A 96 -11.64 -0.66 -0.73
C PHE A 96 -10.88 -1.99 -0.87
N GLN A 97 -9.88 -2.08 -1.75
CA GLN A 97 -9.03 -3.26 -1.87
C GLN A 97 -8.10 -3.36 -0.67
N LEU A 98 -7.49 -2.24 -0.28
CA LEU A 98 -6.67 -2.18 0.93
C LEU A 98 -7.49 -2.52 2.18
N LEU A 99 -8.68 -1.96 2.33
CA LEU A 99 -9.54 -2.26 3.48
C LEU A 99 -9.84 -3.76 3.60
N LYS A 100 -10.22 -4.41 2.48
CA LYS A 100 -10.44 -5.87 2.44
C LYS A 100 -9.18 -6.67 2.78
N ALA A 101 -8.02 -6.23 2.32
CA ALA A 101 -6.76 -6.88 2.67
C ALA A 101 -6.50 -6.78 4.18
N LEU A 102 -6.69 -5.60 4.78
CA LEU A 102 -6.54 -5.39 6.22
C LEU A 102 -7.50 -6.25 7.06
N GLU A 103 -8.72 -6.49 6.58
CA GLU A 103 -9.70 -7.38 7.24
C GLU A 103 -9.22 -8.84 7.33
N THR A 104 -8.29 -9.26 6.46
CA THR A 104 -7.73 -10.62 6.45
C THR A 104 -6.45 -10.77 7.26
N MET A 105 -5.90 -9.67 7.76
CA MET A 105 -4.62 -9.65 8.49
C MET A 105 -4.83 -9.60 9.99
N ASP A 106 -3.92 -10.22 10.74
CA ASP A 106 -3.82 -10.02 12.19
C ASP A 106 -3.12 -8.69 12.47
N LEU A 107 -3.90 -7.61 12.59
CA LEU A 107 -3.39 -6.26 12.83
C LEU A 107 -2.84 -6.07 14.25
N ASP A 108 -3.21 -6.92 15.21
CA ASP A 108 -2.63 -6.86 16.56
C ASP A 108 -1.15 -7.29 16.57
N ALA A 109 -0.74 -8.03 15.53
CA ALA A 109 0.62 -8.46 15.27
C ALA A 109 1.47 -7.47 14.44
N VAL A 110 0.98 -6.25 14.15
CA VAL A 110 1.64 -5.29 13.26
C VAL A 110 1.92 -3.97 13.98
N ASP A 111 3.12 -3.42 13.80
CA ASP A 111 3.49 -2.07 14.24
C ASP A 111 3.66 -1.12 13.05
N ILE A 112 4.16 -1.64 11.93
CA ILE A 112 4.41 -0.90 10.69
C ILE A 112 3.76 -1.62 9.52
N LEU A 113 2.91 -0.91 8.79
CA LEU A 113 2.33 -1.36 7.54
C LEU A 113 2.99 -0.63 6.36
N VAL A 114 3.64 -1.38 5.49
CA VAL A 114 4.17 -0.85 4.23
C VAL A 114 3.23 -1.26 3.10
N VAL A 115 2.79 -0.31 2.30
CA VAL A 115 2.02 -0.54 1.07
C VAL A 115 2.93 -0.23 -0.11
N GLU A 116 3.35 -1.27 -0.84
CA GLU A 116 3.97 -1.12 -2.15
C GLU A 116 2.86 -0.97 -3.20
N ASN A 117 2.67 0.25 -3.70
CA ASN A 117 1.65 0.50 -4.73
C ASN A 117 2.14 0.08 -6.12
N VAL A 118 1.20 0.01 -7.07
CA VAL A 118 1.52 -0.25 -8.48
C VAL A 118 2.55 0.77 -8.96
N GLY A 119 3.51 0.33 -9.78
CA GLY A 119 4.47 1.20 -10.44
C GLY A 119 3.79 2.17 -11.41
N ASN A 120 3.28 3.28 -10.90
CA ASN A 120 2.67 4.36 -11.67
C ASN A 120 2.81 5.69 -10.88
N LEU A 121 3.25 6.77 -11.53
CA LEU A 121 3.38 8.09 -10.89
C LEU A 121 2.19 9.03 -11.12
N VAL A 122 1.18 8.59 -11.87
CA VAL A 122 0.01 9.39 -12.23
C VAL A 122 -1.19 8.95 -11.39
N CYS A 123 -1.70 7.74 -11.59
CA CYS A 123 -2.95 7.31 -10.95
C CYS A 123 -2.88 7.29 -9.40
N PRO A 124 -1.82 6.74 -8.76
CA PRO A 124 -1.74 6.68 -7.30
C PRO A 124 -1.64 8.06 -6.62
N ALA A 125 -1.25 9.10 -7.34
CA ALA A 125 -1.06 10.43 -6.77
C ALA A 125 -2.40 11.05 -6.31
N GLU A 126 -3.49 10.74 -7.00
CA GLU A 126 -4.81 11.34 -6.76
C GLU A 126 -5.69 10.55 -5.78
N VAL A 127 -5.30 9.33 -5.42
CA VAL A 127 -6.13 8.42 -4.63
C VAL A 127 -5.50 8.18 -3.25
N PRO A 128 -6.07 8.73 -2.17
CA PRO A 128 -5.58 8.48 -0.81
C PRO A 128 -5.94 7.06 -0.38
N LEU A 129 -5.03 6.37 0.31
CA LEU A 129 -5.29 5.06 0.92
C LEU A 129 -5.61 5.14 2.42
N GLY A 130 -5.35 6.30 3.04
CA GLY A 130 -5.44 6.46 4.48
C GLY A 130 -4.09 6.28 5.19
N GLU A 131 -3.00 6.33 4.42
CA GLU A 131 -1.63 6.25 4.89
C GLU A 131 -1.25 7.40 5.84
N ASN A 132 -0.33 7.15 6.77
CA ASN A 132 0.27 8.22 7.56
C ASN A 132 1.33 8.97 6.74
N ILE A 133 2.11 8.23 5.94
CA ILE A 133 3.21 8.77 5.14
C ILE A 133 3.06 8.28 3.71
N ARG A 134 3.14 9.20 2.76
CA ARG A 134 3.26 8.89 1.33
C ARG A 134 4.70 9.11 0.90
N VAL A 135 5.32 8.06 0.37
CA VAL A 135 6.70 8.07 -0.11
C VAL A 135 6.69 8.00 -1.63
N VAL A 136 7.28 9.01 -2.28
CA VAL A 136 7.48 9.02 -3.73
C VAL A 136 8.93 8.64 -4.01
N LEU A 137 9.15 7.58 -4.78
CA LEU A 137 10.48 7.12 -5.16
C LEU A 137 10.76 7.41 -6.63
N LEU A 138 11.91 8.04 -6.90
CA LEU A 138 12.40 8.37 -8.24
C LEU A 138 13.80 7.78 -8.43
N SER A 139 14.03 7.11 -9.56
CA SER A 139 15.36 6.67 -9.99
C SER A 139 15.98 7.72 -10.93
N VAL A 140 17.31 7.83 -10.92
CA VAL A 140 18.08 8.74 -11.80
C VAL A 140 18.30 8.18 -13.21
N THR A 141 17.87 6.95 -13.45
CA THR A 141 18.07 6.17 -14.69
C THR A 141 17.02 6.44 -15.74
#